data_AF-A0A4Z0A481-F1
#
_entry.id   AF-A0A4Z0A481-F1
#
_cell.length_a   1.000
_cell.length_b   1.000
_cell.length_c   1.000
_cell.angle_alpha   90.00
_cell.angle_beta   90.00
_cell.angle_gamma   90.00
#
_symmetry.space_group_name_H-M   'P 1'
#
loop_
_entity.id
_entity.type
_entity.pdbx_description
1 polymer ?
#
loop_
_entity_poly.entity_id
_entity_poly.type
_entity_poly.pdbx_seq_one_letter_code
_entity_poly.pdbx_strand_id
1 'polypeptide(L)'
;MTALLALVLHPEIQRRAQTEIDRVVGRSRLPAFGDRASLPYVGAIVRECLRWHHAAPLSATREVVEDDVYDGMFIPKGAHIFPNLWAITHDARIYADPHDFNPERFLMKDGTLNSDESKTTFGYGRRICIGQHLADANVWIIVANFLAIYEISKAKDVDGNEIPIDASFSSGFISHPAPFKCSIRPRDSEAETLIQSLRNSSA
;
A
#
# COMPACT_ATOMS: atom_id res chain seq x y z
N MET A 1 -3.02 6.63 -1.33
CA MET A 1 -2.46 7.78 -0.58
C MET A 1 -1.30 7.36 0.31
N THR A 2 -1.44 6.32 1.16
CA THR A 2 -0.34 5.73 1.94
C THR A 2 0.88 5.37 1.08
N ALA A 3 0.66 4.77 -0.09
CA ALA A 3 1.74 4.45 -1.02
C ALA A 3 2.54 5.69 -1.48
N LEU A 4 1.87 6.82 -1.75
CA LEU A 4 2.58 8.05 -2.15
C LEU A 4 3.41 8.59 -0.98
N LEU A 5 2.86 8.60 0.23
CA LEU A 5 3.60 9.00 1.43
C LEU A 5 4.84 8.10 1.62
N ALA A 6 4.67 6.79 1.57
CA ALA A 6 5.77 5.84 1.70
C ALA A 6 6.85 6.05 0.64
N LEU A 7 6.47 6.20 -0.64
CA LEU A 7 7.43 6.40 -1.73
C LEU A 7 8.20 7.73 -1.61
N VAL A 8 7.59 8.78 -1.07
CA VAL A 8 8.27 10.07 -0.79
C VAL A 8 9.25 9.95 0.37
N LEU A 9 8.87 9.23 1.43
CA LEU A 9 9.70 9.04 2.62
C LEU A 9 10.86 8.07 2.38
N HIS A 10 10.70 7.14 1.43
CA HIS A 10 11.63 6.05 1.14
C HIS A 10 12.09 6.04 -0.33
N PRO A 11 12.91 7.02 -0.76
CA PRO A 11 13.37 7.11 -2.15
C PRO A 11 14.18 5.89 -2.62
N GLU A 12 14.86 5.19 -1.71
CA GLU A 12 15.55 3.93 -1.98
C GLU A 12 14.60 2.79 -2.38
N ILE A 13 13.45 2.68 -1.71
CA ILE A 13 12.41 1.71 -2.05
C ILE A 13 11.83 2.04 -3.43
N GLN A 14 11.56 3.32 -3.68
CA GLN A 14 11.08 3.80 -4.97
C GLN A 14 12.03 3.43 -6.12
N ARG A 15 13.33 3.75 -5.98
CA ARG A 15 14.35 3.47 -7.00
C ARG A 15 14.52 1.97 -7.28
N ARG A 16 14.46 1.13 -6.25
CA ARG A 16 14.54 -0.32 -6.43
C ARG A 16 13.37 -0.86 -7.24
N ALA A 17 12.15 -0.40 -6.95
CA ALA A 17 10.97 -0.81 -7.70
C ALA A 17 10.97 -0.30 -9.14
N GLN A 18 11.43 0.93 -9.36
CA GLN A 18 11.67 1.49 -10.68
C GLN A 18 12.64 0.62 -11.49
N THR A 19 13.75 0.17 -10.87
CA THR A 19 14.73 -0.73 -11.51
C THR A 19 14.13 -2.08 -11.88
N GLU A 20 13.29 -2.65 -11.00
CA GLU A 20 12.56 -3.89 -11.30
C GLU A 20 11.63 -3.73 -12.51
N ILE A 21 10.85 -2.65 -12.54
CA ILE A 21 9.93 -2.33 -13.63
C ILE A 21 10.70 -2.15 -14.94
N ASP A 22 11.77 -1.37 -14.95
CA ASP A 22 12.54 -1.11 -16.17
C ASP A 22 13.15 -2.40 -16.73
N ARG A 23 13.57 -3.34 -15.87
CA ARG A 23 14.12 -4.63 -16.28
C ARG A 23 13.06 -5.58 -16.87
N VAL A 24 11.86 -5.60 -16.30
CA VAL A 24 10.82 -6.59 -16.61
C VAL A 24 9.86 -6.11 -17.69
N VAL A 25 9.42 -4.85 -17.58
CA VAL A 25 8.42 -4.24 -18.46
C VAL A 25 9.09 -3.41 -19.55
N GLY A 26 10.24 -2.79 -19.24
CA GLY A 26 10.88 -1.79 -20.09
C GLY A 26 10.30 -0.39 -19.88
N ARG A 27 10.74 0.55 -20.74
CA ARG A 27 10.39 1.98 -20.66
C ARG A 27 9.37 2.43 -21.71
N SER A 28 9.04 1.57 -22.69
CA SER A 28 8.21 1.92 -23.85
C SER A 28 6.71 1.77 -23.64
N ARG A 29 6.28 1.17 -22.53
CA ARG A 29 4.87 0.99 -22.18
C ARG A 29 4.66 1.05 -20.67
N LEU A 30 3.40 1.22 -20.28
CA LEU A 30 2.99 1.08 -18.89
C LEU A 30 2.94 -0.41 -18.46
N PRO A 31 3.23 -0.71 -17.18
CA PRO A 31 2.87 -1.98 -16.58
C PRO A 31 1.39 -2.32 -16.75
N ALA A 32 1.10 -3.59 -17.01
CA ALA A 32 -0.24 -4.14 -17.12
C ALA A 32 -0.45 -5.27 -16.09
N PHE A 33 -1.70 -5.69 -15.88
CA PHE A 33 -2.01 -6.76 -14.91
C PHE A 33 -1.27 -8.08 -15.19
N GLY A 34 -0.95 -8.38 -16.45
CA GLY A 34 -0.17 -9.56 -16.83
C GLY A 34 1.27 -9.55 -16.31
N ASP A 35 1.84 -8.37 -16.02
CA ASP A 35 3.21 -8.24 -15.51
C ASP A 35 3.30 -8.51 -14.00
N ARG A 36 2.17 -8.58 -13.30
CA ARG A 36 2.11 -8.59 -11.83
C ARG A 36 2.91 -9.69 -11.17
N ALA A 37 2.87 -10.91 -11.73
CA ALA A 37 3.63 -12.03 -11.19
C ALA A 37 5.15 -11.85 -11.32
N SER A 38 5.58 -11.02 -12.27
CA SER A 38 6.99 -10.74 -12.57
C SER A 38 7.52 -9.49 -11.86
N LEU A 39 6.68 -8.78 -11.08
CA LEU A 39 7.02 -7.58 -10.32
C LEU A 39 6.84 -7.80 -8.81
N PRO A 40 7.55 -8.78 -8.21
CA PRO A 40 7.37 -9.15 -6.81
C PRO A 40 7.70 -7.99 -5.85
N TYR A 41 8.67 -7.14 -6.16
CA TYR A 41 9.00 -6.03 -5.27
C TYR A 41 7.92 -4.94 -5.26
N VAL A 42 7.30 -4.65 -6.41
CA VAL A 42 6.08 -3.82 -6.45
C VAL A 42 4.96 -4.45 -5.63
N GLY A 43 4.78 -5.78 -5.73
CA GLY A 43 3.83 -6.52 -4.91
C GLY A 43 4.11 -6.38 -3.40
N ALA A 44 5.38 -6.43 -3.00
CA ALA A 44 5.80 -6.29 -1.61
C ALA A 44 5.52 -4.89 -1.07
N ILE A 45 5.75 -3.84 -1.87
CA ILE A 45 5.40 -2.45 -1.54
C ILE A 45 3.90 -2.33 -1.28
N VAL A 46 3.07 -2.93 -2.13
CA VAL A 46 1.60 -2.87 -1.97
C VAL A 46 1.16 -3.57 -0.69
N ARG A 47 1.70 -4.77 -0.41
CA ARG A 47 1.42 -5.51 0.83
C ARG A 47 1.84 -4.72 2.07
N GLU A 48 2.99 -4.05 2.01
CA GLU A 48 3.46 -3.21 3.11
C GLU A 48 2.62 -1.94 3.28
N CYS A 49 2.15 -1.33 2.19
CA CYS A 49 1.23 -0.20 2.28
C CYS A 49 -0.09 -0.57 3.00
N LEU A 50 -0.61 -1.77 2.75
CA LEU A 50 -1.84 -2.26 3.37
C LEU A 50 -1.67 -2.61 4.85
N ARG A 51 -0.48 -3.10 5.24
CA ARG A 51 -0.11 -3.49 6.61
C ARG A 51 0.27 -2.28 7.47
N TRP A 52 1.20 -1.46 6.97
CA TRP A 52 1.88 -0.37 7.71
C TRP A 52 0.90 0.66 8.23
N HIS A 53 -0.03 1.11 7.39
CA HIS A 53 -1.11 1.99 7.82
C HIS A 53 -2.43 1.61 7.19
N HIS A 54 -3.22 0.90 8.00
CA HIS A 54 -4.46 0.29 7.56
C HIS A 54 -5.60 1.32 7.43
N ALA A 55 -6.33 1.28 6.31
CA ALA A 55 -7.37 2.27 6.02
C ALA A 55 -8.57 2.20 6.97
N ALA A 56 -8.87 1.02 7.55
CA ALA A 56 -9.97 0.84 8.51
C ALA A 56 -9.45 0.11 9.77
N PRO A 57 -8.70 0.79 10.67
CA PRO A 57 -7.91 0.14 11.72
C PRO A 57 -8.72 -0.74 12.68
N LEU A 58 -10.02 -0.45 12.86
CA LEU A 58 -10.95 -1.24 13.68
C LEU A 58 -11.95 -2.07 12.85
N SER A 59 -11.70 -2.22 11.55
CA SER A 59 -12.59 -2.86 10.57
C SER A 59 -14.04 -2.32 10.62
N ALA A 60 -14.94 -3.03 9.93
CA ALA A 60 -16.38 -2.82 10.12
C ALA A 60 -16.86 -3.55 11.37
N THR A 61 -17.57 -2.84 12.24
CA THR A 61 -18.21 -3.38 13.44
C THR A 61 -19.03 -4.62 13.13
N ARG A 62 -18.94 -5.63 13.97
CA ARG A 62 -19.76 -6.84 13.95
C ARG A 62 -20.77 -6.80 15.08
N GLU A 63 -21.85 -7.54 14.93
CA GLU A 63 -22.82 -7.76 15.99
C GLU A 63 -23.00 -9.27 16.21
N VAL A 64 -23.03 -9.66 17.47
CA VAL A 64 -23.19 -11.04 17.92
C VAL A 64 -24.67 -11.43 17.83
N VAL A 65 -25.00 -12.49 17.09
CA VAL A 65 -26.40 -12.84 16.76
C VAL A 65 -27.07 -13.75 17.80
N GLU A 66 -26.27 -14.39 18.65
CA GLU A 66 -26.66 -15.26 19.75
C GLU A 66 -25.56 -15.24 20.82
N ASP A 67 -25.90 -15.56 22.06
CA ASP A 67 -24.92 -15.60 23.16
C ASP A 67 -23.74 -16.53 22.83
N ASP A 68 -22.52 -16.12 23.15
CA ASP A 68 -21.30 -16.86 22.84
C ASP A 68 -20.30 -16.80 24.01
N VAL A 69 -19.31 -17.70 24.00
CA VAL A 69 -18.18 -17.69 24.95
C VAL A 69 -16.87 -17.79 24.17
N TYR A 70 -16.03 -16.76 24.29
CA TYR A 70 -14.72 -16.72 23.65
C TYR A 70 -13.62 -16.48 24.69
N ASP A 71 -12.58 -17.33 24.70
CA ASP A 71 -11.50 -17.31 25.70
C ASP A 71 -12.00 -17.25 27.16
N GLY A 72 -13.10 -17.97 27.44
CA GLY A 72 -13.75 -18.01 28.75
C GLY A 72 -14.59 -16.78 29.10
N MET A 73 -14.70 -15.80 28.20
CA MET A 73 -15.52 -14.60 28.38
C MET A 73 -16.89 -14.76 27.73
N PHE A 74 -17.95 -14.51 28.50
CA PHE A 74 -19.32 -14.47 27.97
C PHE A 74 -19.54 -13.21 27.14
N ILE A 75 -20.05 -13.39 25.92
CA ILE A 75 -20.38 -12.33 24.98
C ILE A 75 -21.88 -12.41 24.69
N PRO A 76 -22.69 -11.45 25.17
CA PRO A 76 -24.14 -11.52 24.98
C PRO A 76 -24.53 -11.25 23.52
N LYS A 77 -25.66 -11.82 23.11
CA LYS A 77 -26.37 -11.45 21.90
C LYS A 77 -26.57 -9.92 21.84
N GLY A 78 -26.34 -9.35 20.66
CA GLY A 78 -26.40 -7.91 20.41
C GLY A 78 -25.13 -7.15 20.79
N ALA A 79 -24.11 -7.81 21.35
CA ALA A 79 -22.82 -7.17 21.61
C ALA A 79 -22.13 -6.75 20.29
N HIS A 80 -21.57 -5.54 20.29
CA HIS A 80 -20.75 -5.05 19.18
C HIS A 80 -19.29 -5.48 19.35
N ILE A 81 -18.73 -6.05 18.29
CA ILE A 81 -17.34 -6.48 18.24
C ILE A 81 -16.59 -5.61 17.23
N PHE A 82 -15.46 -5.07 17.66
CA PHE A 82 -14.57 -4.24 16.85
C PHE A 82 -13.28 -5.01 16.55
N PRO A 83 -13.14 -5.60 15.35
CA PRO A 83 -11.89 -6.23 14.93
C PRO A 83 -10.71 -5.26 14.92
N ASN A 84 -9.77 -5.41 15.85
CA ASN A 84 -8.60 -4.54 15.91
C ASN A 84 -7.54 -4.97 14.87
N LEU A 85 -7.77 -4.61 13.61
CA LEU A 85 -6.84 -4.89 12.51
C LEU A 85 -5.50 -4.20 12.72
N TRP A 86 -5.49 -2.99 13.30
CA TRP A 86 -4.25 -2.28 13.62
C TRP A 86 -3.34 -3.11 14.52
N ALA A 87 -3.87 -3.66 15.62
CA ALA A 87 -3.11 -4.51 16.53
C ALA A 87 -2.60 -5.79 15.82
N ILE A 88 -3.40 -6.38 14.93
CA ILE A 88 -3.01 -7.58 14.17
C ILE A 88 -1.86 -7.25 13.20
N THR A 89 -1.95 -6.13 12.46
CA THR A 89 -0.92 -5.74 11.47
C THR A 89 0.34 -5.15 12.10
N HIS A 90 0.30 -4.89 13.42
CA HIS A 90 1.42 -4.39 14.21
C HIS A 90 1.87 -5.34 15.32
N ASP A 91 1.46 -6.61 15.28
CA ASP A 91 1.93 -7.59 16.25
C ASP A 91 3.42 -7.88 16.02
N ALA A 92 4.25 -7.44 16.97
CA ALA A 92 5.70 -7.61 16.90
C ALA A 92 6.17 -9.08 16.91
N ARG A 93 5.28 -10.02 17.27
CA ARG A 93 5.54 -11.47 17.17
C ARG A 93 5.47 -11.97 15.73
N ILE A 94 4.77 -11.25 14.86
CA ILE A 94 4.58 -11.57 13.44
C ILE A 94 5.44 -10.66 12.56
N TYR A 95 5.44 -9.36 12.85
CA TYR A 95 6.15 -8.35 12.09
C TYR A 95 7.23 -7.69 12.95
N ALA A 96 8.50 -8.04 12.73
CA ALA A 96 9.61 -7.31 13.34
C ALA A 96 9.58 -5.83 12.92
N ASP A 97 9.83 -4.94 13.87
CA ASP A 97 9.77 -3.48 13.71
C ASP A 97 8.48 -3.06 12.97
N PRO A 98 7.30 -3.31 13.57
CA PRO A 98 6.02 -3.20 12.86
C PRO A 98 5.68 -1.77 12.42
N HIS A 99 6.28 -0.77 13.07
CA HIS A 99 6.07 0.64 12.72
C HIS A 99 6.95 1.12 11.57
N ASP A 100 7.96 0.34 11.16
CA ASP A 100 8.81 0.67 10.03
C ASP A 100 8.19 0.16 8.73
N PHE A 101 8.21 1.03 7.71
CA PHE A 101 7.83 0.65 6.36
C PHE A 101 8.95 -0.13 5.69
N ASN A 102 8.81 -1.45 5.62
CA ASN A 102 9.81 -2.36 5.08
C ASN A 102 9.19 -3.43 4.17
N PRO A 103 9.21 -3.22 2.83
CA PRO A 103 8.73 -4.22 1.87
C PRO A 103 9.49 -5.55 1.89
N GLU A 104 10.75 -5.59 2.34
CA GLU A 104 11.54 -6.84 2.35
C GLU A 104 10.87 -7.93 3.18
N ARG A 105 10.04 -7.57 4.16
CA ARG A 105 9.32 -8.54 5.00
C ARG A 105 8.36 -9.43 4.20
N PHE A 106 7.97 -9.02 3.00
CA PHE A 106 7.11 -9.80 2.10
C PHE A 106 7.89 -10.57 1.03
N LEU A 107 9.21 -10.57 1.07
CA LEU A 107 10.05 -11.27 0.10
C LEU A 107 10.70 -12.50 0.72
N MET A 108 10.85 -13.54 -0.10
CA MET A 108 11.72 -14.67 0.17
C MET A 108 13.14 -14.37 -0.32
N LYS A 109 14.11 -15.21 0.09
CA LYS A 109 15.53 -15.01 -0.27
C LYS A 109 15.80 -15.04 -1.78
N ASP A 110 14.94 -15.68 -2.56
CA ASP A 110 15.01 -15.75 -4.02
C ASP A 110 14.38 -14.53 -4.71
N GLY A 111 13.85 -13.57 -3.94
CA GLY A 111 13.21 -12.36 -4.44
C GLY A 111 11.73 -12.52 -4.81
N THR A 112 11.15 -13.70 -4.64
CA THR A 112 9.71 -13.90 -4.83
C THR A 112 8.91 -13.48 -3.59
N LEU A 113 7.60 -13.27 -3.75
CA LEU A 113 6.72 -12.93 -2.64
C LEU A 113 6.55 -14.12 -1.70
N ASN A 114 6.57 -13.87 -0.39
CA ASN A 114 6.26 -14.88 0.61
C ASN A 114 4.75 -15.19 0.68
N SER A 115 4.38 -16.12 1.56
CA SER A 115 2.99 -16.56 1.75
C SER A 115 2.09 -15.55 2.47
N ASP A 116 2.65 -14.47 3.02
CA ASP A 116 1.86 -13.44 3.65
C ASP A 116 1.27 -12.50 2.60
N GLU A 117 0.01 -12.75 2.25
CA GLU A 117 -0.73 -11.95 1.28
C GLU A 117 -1.34 -10.68 1.87
N SER A 118 -1.09 -10.36 3.15
CA SER A 118 -1.77 -9.29 3.89
C SER A 118 -3.30 -9.40 3.84
N LYS A 119 -3.87 -10.59 3.60
CA LYS A 119 -5.33 -10.80 3.43
C LYS A 119 -6.17 -10.28 4.60
N THR A 120 -5.61 -10.32 5.80
CA THR A 120 -6.27 -9.85 7.03
C THR A 120 -6.60 -8.36 6.99
N THR A 121 -5.94 -7.58 6.12
CA THR A 121 -6.26 -6.15 5.91
C THR A 121 -7.66 -5.96 5.31
N PHE A 122 -8.27 -6.98 4.72
CA PHE A 122 -9.63 -6.89 4.19
C PHE A 122 -10.70 -7.44 5.15
N GLY A 123 -10.32 -7.66 6.41
CA GLY A 123 -11.15 -8.35 7.39
C GLY A 123 -11.14 -9.87 7.17
N TYR A 124 -12.10 -10.56 7.77
CA TYR A 124 -12.13 -12.02 7.81
C TYR A 124 -13.54 -12.58 7.98
N GLY A 125 -13.65 -13.89 7.77
CA GLY A 125 -14.88 -14.67 7.93
C GLY A 125 -15.96 -14.37 6.89
N ARG A 126 -17.22 -14.68 7.23
CA ARG A 126 -18.41 -14.53 6.37
C ARG A 126 -18.65 -13.12 5.82
N ARG A 127 -17.98 -12.12 6.38
CA ARG A 127 -18.14 -10.70 6.05
C ARG A 127 -16.81 -10.04 5.68
N ILE A 128 -15.87 -10.82 5.16
CA ILE A 128 -14.66 -10.31 4.50
C ILE A 128 -15.03 -9.35 3.36
N CYS A 129 -14.19 -8.36 3.10
CA CYS A 129 -14.45 -7.35 2.09
C CYS A 129 -14.68 -7.99 0.71
N ILE A 130 -15.90 -7.87 0.18
CA ILE A 130 -16.25 -8.37 -1.16
C ILE A 130 -15.46 -7.67 -2.28
N GLY A 131 -14.99 -6.45 -2.02
CA GLY A 131 -14.21 -5.64 -2.97
C GLY A 131 -12.70 -5.89 -2.93
N GLN A 132 -12.20 -6.81 -2.09
CA GLN A 132 -10.76 -6.98 -1.86
C GLN A 132 -9.95 -7.20 -3.14
N HIS A 133 -10.48 -8.02 -4.08
CA HIS A 133 -9.76 -8.33 -5.31
C HIS A 133 -9.66 -7.13 -6.25
N LEU A 134 -10.73 -6.34 -6.34
CA LEU A 134 -10.73 -5.11 -7.13
C LEU A 134 -9.83 -4.05 -6.49
N ALA A 135 -9.89 -3.89 -5.17
CA ALA A 135 -9.06 -2.95 -4.43
C ALA A 135 -7.57 -3.27 -4.57
N ASP A 136 -7.20 -4.54 -4.36
CA ASP A 136 -5.83 -5.02 -4.50
C ASP A 136 -5.29 -4.83 -5.93
N ALA A 137 -6.07 -5.23 -6.95
CA ALA A 137 -5.68 -5.01 -8.35
C ALA A 137 -5.50 -3.52 -8.67
N ASN A 138 -6.43 -2.67 -8.23
CA ASN A 138 -6.36 -1.23 -8.47
C ASN A 138 -5.18 -0.57 -7.76
N VAL A 139 -4.94 -0.89 -6.49
CA VAL A 139 -3.79 -0.33 -5.76
C VAL A 139 -2.49 -0.77 -6.45
N TRP A 140 -2.39 -2.05 -6.83
CA TRP A 140 -1.20 -2.55 -7.50
C TRP A 140 -0.93 -1.86 -8.84
N ILE A 141 -1.93 -1.76 -9.72
CA ILE A 141 -1.73 -1.16 -11.05
C ILE A 141 -1.44 0.35 -10.95
N ILE A 142 -2.05 1.05 -9.99
CA ILE A 142 -1.78 2.48 -9.75
C ILE A 142 -0.33 2.64 -9.27
N VAL A 143 0.11 1.88 -8.27
CA VAL A 143 1.48 1.96 -7.74
C VAL A 143 2.51 1.62 -8.81
N ALA A 144 2.29 0.54 -9.58
CA ALA A 144 3.17 0.14 -10.67
C ALA A 144 3.32 1.24 -11.73
N ASN A 145 2.20 1.85 -12.17
CA ASN A 145 2.23 2.91 -13.17
C ASN A 145 2.87 4.20 -12.64
N PHE A 146 2.61 4.57 -11.38
CA PHE A 146 3.28 5.72 -10.76
C PHE A 146 4.79 5.52 -10.72
N LEU A 147 5.26 4.34 -10.30
CA LEU A 147 6.67 4.01 -10.30
C LEU A 147 7.27 3.95 -11.70
N ALA A 148 6.53 3.49 -12.72
CA ALA A 148 7.03 3.44 -14.09
C ALA A 148 7.31 4.84 -14.66
N ILE A 149 6.48 5.83 -14.32
CA ILE A 149 6.47 7.15 -14.98
C ILE A 149 7.07 8.26 -14.13
N TYR A 150 6.83 8.26 -12.82
CA TYR A 150 7.10 9.40 -11.97
C TYR A 150 8.22 9.14 -10.97
N GLU A 151 9.01 10.19 -10.75
CA GLU A 151 9.79 10.38 -9.54
C GLU A 151 8.96 11.20 -8.54
N ILE A 152 8.83 10.66 -7.34
CA ILE A 152 8.06 11.25 -6.24
C ILE A 152 9.04 11.64 -5.14
N SER A 153 9.15 12.92 -4.85
CA SER A 153 10.12 13.44 -3.89
C SER A 153 9.48 14.47 -2.96
N LYS A 154 10.18 14.83 -1.88
CA LYS A 154 9.73 15.90 -1.00
C LYS A 154 9.65 17.21 -1.79
N ALA A 155 8.58 17.97 -1.54
CA ALA A 155 8.47 19.31 -2.10
C ALA A 155 9.60 20.20 -1.56
N LYS A 156 9.98 21.22 -2.33
CA LYS A 156 10.96 22.23 -1.92
C LYS A 156 10.28 23.57 -1.70
N ASP A 157 10.76 24.34 -0.73
CA ASP A 157 10.34 25.72 -0.51
C ASP A 157 10.97 26.67 -1.55
N VAL A 158 10.72 27.98 -1.39
CA VAL A 158 11.24 29.02 -2.30
C VAL A 158 12.78 29.11 -2.28
N ASP A 159 13.41 28.65 -1.21
CA ASP A 159 14.86 28.66 -1.01
C ASP A 159 15.51 27.33 -1.45
N GLY A 160 14.71 26.35 -1.89
CA GLY A 160 15.16 25.06 -2.37
C GLY A 160 15.35 23.99 -1.28
N ASN A 161 14.97 24.26 -0.03
CA ASN A 161 15.05 23.30 1.07
C ASN A 161 13.86 22.33 1.03
N GLU A 162 14.10 21.08 1.43
CA GLU A 162 13.02 20.09 1.55
C GLU A 162 12.01 20.53 2.61
N ILE A 163 10.73 20.53 2.24
CA ILE A 163 9.63 20.74 3.18
C ILE A 163 9.48 19.45 4.01
N PRO A 164 9.62 19.51 5.34
CA PRO A 164 9.41 18.34 6.20
C PRO A 164 8.01 17.77 6.03
N ILE A 165 7.92 16.44 6.07
CA ILE A 165 6.64 15.72 6.02
C ILE A 165 6.44 15.10 7.39
N ASP A 166 5.37 15.54 8.06
CA ASP A 166 4.84 14.83 9.22
C ASP A 166 4.02 13.63 8.73
N ALA A 167 4.48 12.42 9.05
CA ALA A 167 3.83 11.17 8.65
C ALA A 167 2.62 10.83 9.54
N SER A 168 1.83 11.83 9.92
CA SER A 168 0.64 11.67 10.74
C SER A 168 -0.56 11.20 9.92
N PHE A 169 -1.50 10.53 10.58
CA PHE A 169 -2.70 9.97 9.97
C PHE A 169 -3.96 10.53 10.65
N SER A 170 -5.03 10.67 9.88
CA SER A 170 -6.33 11.07 10.40
C SER A 170 -6.85 10.02 11.38
N SER A 171 -7.52 10.53 12.42
CA SER A 171 -8.36 9.73 13.31
C SER A 171 -9.77 9.63 12.73
N GLY A 172 -10.38 8.46 12.86
CA GLY A 172 -11.72 8.19 12.33
C GLY A 172 -11.92 6.73 11.98
N PHE A 173 -13.11 6.41 11.47
CA PHE A 173 -13.40 5.06 10.97
C PHE A 173 -12.53 4.69 9.77
N ILE A 174 -12.31 5.66 8.87
CA ILE A 174 -11.32 5.57 7.80
C ILE A 174 -10.12 6.42 8.18
N SER A 175 -8.94 5.81 8.19
CA SER A 175 -7.66 6.48 8.41
C SER A 175 -6.93 6.69 7.08
N HIS A 176 -6.33 7.85 6.93
CA HIS A 176 -5.51 8.19 5.79
C HIS A 176 -4.42 9.21 6.19
N PRO A 177 -3.34 9.36 5.42
CA PRO A 177 -2.34 10.38 5.71
C PRO A 177 -2.95 11.78 5.88
N ALA A 178 -2.41 12.56 6.81
CA ALA A 178 -2.65 13.99 6.85
C ALA A 178 -2.17 14.66 5.55
N PRO A 179 -2.70 15.83 5.16
CA PRO A 179 -2.24 16.53 3.97
C PRO A 179 -0.73 16.82 4.03
N PHE A 180 0.00 16.41 2.99
CA PHE A 180 1.43 16.69 2.84
C PHE A 180 1.75 17.21 1.43
N LYS A 181 2.85 17.94 1.29
CA LYS A 181 3.34 18.44 -0.01
C LYS A 181 4.43 17.51 -0.55
N CYS A 182 4.32 17.13 -1.82
CA CYS A 182 5.35 16.40 -2.55
C CYS A 182 5.52 16.97 -3.96
N SER A 183 6.64 16.64 -4.60
CA SER A 183 6.85 16.86 -6.03
C SER A 183 6.64 15.55 -6.77
N ILE A 184 5.84 15.59 -7.83
CA ILE A 184 5.63 14.47 -8.74
C ILE A 184 6.07 14.95 -10.12
N ARG A 185 7.13 14.37 -10.65
CA ARG A 185 7.70 14.74 -11.95
C ARG A 185 7.93 13.48 -12.78
N PRO A 186 7.80 13.53 -14.12
CA PRO A 186 8.28 12.44 -14.96
C PRO A 186 9.73 12.09 -14.59
N ARG A 187 10.06 10.80 -14.56
CA ARG A 187 11.39 10.32 -14.17
C ARG A 187 12.50 10.90 -15.07
N ASP A 188 12.20 10.97 -16.37
CA ASP A 188 13.14 11.33 -17.43
C ASP A 188 12.37 11.66 -18.73
N SER A 189 13.11 11.99 -19.79
CA SER A 189 12.55 12.29 -21.11
C SER A 189 11.84 11.12 -21.78
N GLU A 190 12.21 9.87 -21.46
CA GLU A 190 11.49 8.69 -21.95
C GLU A 190 10.10 8.58 -21.32
N ALA A 191 10.00 8.82 -20.01
CA ALA A 191 8.72 8.88 -19.31
C ALA A 191 7.83 10.02 -19.84
N GLU A 192 8.39 11.19 -20.12
CA GLU A 192 7.65 12.30 -20.75
C GLU A 192 7.11 11.92 -22.12
N THR A 193 7.95 11.27 -22.94
CA THR A 193 7.56 10.80 -24.28
C THR A 193 6.42 9.78 -24.19
N LEU A 194 6.50 8.84 -23.26
CA LEU A 194 5.43 7.85 -23.02
C LEU A 194 4.12 8.52 -22.56
N ILE A 195 4.19 9.50 -21.67
CA ILE A 195 3.00 10.29 -21.28
C ILE A 195 2.37 10.97 -22.50
N GLN A 196 3.20 11.58 -23.35
CA GLN A 196 2.72 12.26 -24.57
C GLN A 196 2.08 11.28 -25.56
N SER A 197 2.68 10.10 -25.78
CA SER A 197 2.12 9.10 -26.68
C SER A 197 0.76 8.59 -26.21
N LEU A 198 0.58 8.36 -24.90
CA LEU A 198 -0.69 7.90 -24.32
C LEU A 198 -1.82 8.92 -24.48
N ARG A 199 -1.50 10.22 -24.40
CA ARG A 199 -2.48 11.31 -24.65
C ARG A 199 -2.95 11.30 -26.10
N ASN A 200 -2.02 11.10 -27.03
CA ASN A 200 -2.30 11.12 -28.46
C ASN A 200 -3.09 9.88 -28.93
N SER A 201 -2.93 8.73 -28.26
CA SER A 201 -3.72 7.51 -28.56
C SER A 201 -5.15 7.53 -27.99
N SER A 202 -5.49 8.53 -27.17
CA SER A 202 -6.81 8.69 -26.56
C SER A 202 -7.69 9.73 -27.28
N ALA A 203 -7.18 10.31 -28.37
CA ALA A 203 -7.87 11.25 -29.25
C ALA A 203 -8.19 10.59 -30.60
#